data_AF-A0A1P8Q0L3-F1
#
_entry.id   AF-A0A1P8Q0L3-F1
#
_cell.length_a   1.000
_cell.length_b   1.000
_cell.length_c   1.000
_cell.angle_alpha   90.00
_cell.angle_beta   90.00
_cell.angle_gamma   90.00
#
_symmetry.space_group_name_H-M   'P 1'
#
loop_
_entity.id
_entity.type
_entity.pdbx_description
1 polymer ?
#
loop_
_entity_poly.entity_id
_entity_poly.type
_entity_poly.pdbx_seq_one_letter_code
_entity_poly.pdbx_strand_id
1 'polypeptide(L)'
;MNVTTLINYVLIAAVGGVGSILANRGIAVFNDGLRPIMPEYLEGKITRKELAATSFAVSFGLIIGFGIPVSIGSTILVAHSILLAADIIGTWTPDTKWGTAMAGVVGAIYGIGLLFGLSTIVSLFKMLPFNFLPALSLLGGPILLAFCAFPALSVASQHGPKKGMITFGLTFLAYLLATKFGTFKVDGMTVTLNAIGMSLLVAMIAMIYFAAQIKGDGNSNAGLVNVFSKRVGRIKSNWIWLSIMGGLITASSSMLIIAVDVLPQQLLVKNQVMEAAIATFARAIGFIPLVFSTAIVTGVYGMAGTTIIFVIGLLLKGQPILAFLAGFVWMWIEVQALSATAKGLDKFPGLRDMGEHIRTSLQDTIAIALLIGAALACNKMAPNLGYFWVIGFWLLNKKAKKPLVDMAVGPIAAIVLGVLLNILRLIMLF
;
A
#
# COMPACT_ATOMS: atom_id res chain seq x y z
N MET A 1 26.05 -17.58 -0.60
CA MET A 1 24.65 -17.11 -0.54
C MET A 1 23.75 -18.27 -0.93
N ASN A 2 22.72 -18.62 -0.15
CA ASN A 2 21.83 -19.76 -0.49
C ASN A 2 20.95 -19.41 -1.71
N VAL A 3 20.56 -20.41 -2.52
CA VAL A 3 19.75 -20.28 -3.74
C VAL A 3 18.47 -19.48 -3.48
N THR A 4 17.78 -19.73 -2.37
CA THR A 4 16.57 -18.99 -1.98
C THR A 4 16.85 -17.49 -1.81
N THR A 5 17.98 -17.13 -1.20
CA THR A 5 18.36 -15.73 -1.04
C THR A 5 18.64 -15.08 -2.39
N LEU A 6 19.29 -15.78 -3.31
CA LEU A 6 19.53 -15.28 -4.67
C LEU A 6 18.21 -15.04 -5.42
N ILE A 7 17.27 -15.98 -5.35
CA ILE A 7 15.94 -15.83 -5.94
C ILE A 7 15.25 -14.57 -5.39
N ASN A 8 15.33 -14.34 -4.08
CA ASN A 8 14.72 -13.15 -3.47
C ASN A 8 15.32 -11.85 -4.04
N TYR A 9 16.64 -11.76 -4.17
CA TYR A 9 17.29 -10.58 -4.78
C TYR A 9 16.87 -10.38 -6.23
N VAL A 10 16.82 -11.45 -7.03
CA VAL A 10 16.41 -11.38 -8.44
C VAL A 10 14.95 -10.92 -8.57
N LEU A 11 14.05 -11.47 -7.76
CA LEU A 11 12.64 -11.09 -7.77
C LEU A 11 12.45 -9.60 -7.40
N ILE A 12 13.10 -9.14 -6.32
CA ILE A 12 12.99 -7.75 -5.88
C ILE A 12 13.66 -6.79 -6.88
N ALA A 13 14.79 -7.17 -7.47
CA ALA A 13 15.40 -6.41 -8.56
C ALA A 13 14.45 -6.28 -9.75
N ALA A 14 13.80 -7.37 -10.15
CA ALA A 14 12.85 -7.38 -11.25
C ALA A 14 11.60 -6.53 -10.95
N VAL A 15 11.04 -6.62 -9.73
CA VAL A 15 9.92 -5.77 -9.30
C VAL A 15 10.29 -4.29 -9.36
N GLY A 16 11.44 -3.90 -8.81
CA GLY A 16 11.91 -2.52 -8.83
C GLY A 16 12.19 -2.01 -10.24
N GLY A 17 12.83 -2.83 -11.08
CA GLY A 17 13.18 -2.49 -12.45
C GLY A 17 11.96 -2.38 -13.37
N VAL A 18 11.10 -3.40 -13.41
CA VAL A 18 9.88 -3.38 -14.24
C VAL A 18 8.91 -2.30 -13.76
N GLY A 19 8.76 -2.12 -12.44
CA GLY A 19 7.95 -1.03 -11.88
C GLY A 19 8.45 0.35 -12.34
N SER A 20 9.76 0.56 -12.35
CA SER A 20 10.36 1.83 -12.79
C SER A 20 10.18 2.06 -14.29
N ILE A 21 10.26 1.00 -15.10
CA ILE A 21 9.96 1.04 -16.55
C ILE A 21 8.49 1.43 -16.79
N LEU A 22 7.56 0.82 -16.05
CA LEU A 22 6.13 1.10 -16.14
C LEU A 22 5.80 2.55 -15.80
N ALA A 23 6.40 3.07 -14.72
CA ALA A 23 6.24 4.46 -14.31
C ALA A 23 6.88 5.42 -15.33
N ASN A 24 8.09 5.11 -15.82
CA ASN A 24 8.79 5.93 -16.81
C ASN A 24 7.97 6.15 -18.09
N ARG A 25 7.34 5.07 -18.59
CA ARG A 25 6.52 5.05 -19.80
C ARG A 25 5.08 5.54 -19.59
N GLY A 26 4.70 5.88 -18.35
CA GLY A 26 3.33 6.23 -17.99
C GLY A 26 2.32 5.13 -18.35
N ILE A 27 2.67 3.87 -18.08
CA ILE A 27 1.79 2.71 -18.25
C ILE A 27 1.09 2.42 -16.92
N ALA A 28 1.85 2.37 -15.84
CA ALA A 28 1.34 2.15 -14.50
C ALA A 28 2.17 2.89 -13.46
N VAL A 29 1.50 3.32 -12.39
CA VAL A 29 2.11 3.89 -11.18
C VAL A 29 1.49 3.27 -9.96
N PHE A 30 2.25 3.19 -8.87
CA PHE A 30 1.75 2.60 -7.63
C PHE A 30 1.04 3.63 -6.76
N ASN A 31 1.59 4.83 -6.65
CA ASN A 31 1.03 5.90 -5.84
C ASN A 31 -0.31 6.39 -6.42
N ASP A 32 -1.39 6.21 -5.67
CA ASP A 32 -2.72 6.68 -6.06
C ASP A 32 -2.82 8.21 -6.12
N GLY A 33 -1.96 8.96 -5.42
CA GLY A 33 -1.86 10.41 -5.54
C GLY A 33 -1.13 10.88 -6.80
N LEU A 34 -0.23 10.05 -7.36
CA LEU A 34 0.46 10.36 -8.61
C LEU A 34 -0.40 10.04 -9.83
N ARG A 35 -1.23 9.00 -9.76
CA ARG A 35 -2.02 8.51 -10.90
C ARG A 35 -2.91 9.59 -11.53
N PRO A 36 -3.62 10.46 -10.78
CA PRO A 36 -4.38 11.58 -11.33
C PRO A 36 -3.56 12.66 -12.03
N ILE A 37 -2.26 12.77 -11.73
CA ILE A 37 -1.34 13.76 -12.31
C ILE A 37 -0.71 13.25 -13.60
N MET A 38 -0.54 11.93 -13.75
CA MET A 38 0.05 11.33 -14.96
C MET A 38 -0.60 11.79 -16.29
N PRO A 39 -1.94 11.92 -16.40
CA PRO A 39 -2.58 12.45 -17.61
C PRO A 39 -2.08 13.85 -17.99
N GLU A 40 -1.79 14.72 -17.02
CA GLU A 40 -1.32 16.07 -17.29
C GLU A 40 0.02 16.05 -18.03
N TYR A 41 0.92 15.13 -17.66
CA TYR A 41 2.18 14.92 -18.37
C TYR A 41 1.94 14.29 -19.74
N LEU A 42 1.10 13.25 -19.81
CA LEU A 42 0.83 12.52 -21.05
C LEU A 42 0.09 13.37 -22.10
N GLU A 43 -0.63 14.39 -21.66
CA GLU A 43 -1.31 15.39 -22.49
C GLU A 43 -0.46 16.64 -22.74
N GLY A 44 0.78 16.70 -22.22
CA GLY A 44 1.73 17.78 -22.44
C GLY A 44 1.48 19.07 -21.64
N LYS A 45 0.64 19.02 -20.60
CA LYS A 45 0.31 20.16 -19.74
C LYS A 45 1.39 20.46 -18.71
N ILE A 46 2.09 19.43 -18.26
CA ILE A 46 3.24 19.55 -17.35
C ILE A 46 4.48 18.92 -17.99
N THR A 47 5.64 19.45 -17.62
CA THR A 47 6.94 18.94 -18.01
C THR A 47 7.33 17.69 -17.23
N ARG A 48 8.31 16.94 -17.73
CA ARG A 48 8.87 15.78 -17.01
C ARG A 48 9.45 16.15 -15.64
N LYS A 49 10.03 17.36 -15.52
CA LYS A 49 10.60 17.86 -14.27
C LYS A 49 9.52 18.12 -13.22
N GLU A 50 8.39 18.68 -13.62
CA GLU A 50 7.24 18.88 -12.73
C GLU A 50 6.64 17.55 -12.30
N LEU A 51 6.48 16.59 -13.22
CA LEU A 51 6.04 15.24 -12.87
C LEU A 51 6.98 14.56 -11.86
N ALA A 52 8.29 14.67 -12.08
CA ALA A 52 9.32 14.14 -11.18
C ALA A 52 9.25 14.76 -9.78
N ALA A 53 9.07 16.09 -9.70
CA ALA A 53 8.93 16.79 -8.42
C ALA A 53 7.65 16.37 -7.68
N THR A 54 6.53 16.26 -8.40
CA THR A 54 5.24 15.81 -7.83
C THR A 54 5.34 14.38 -7.33
N SER A 55 5.89 13.45 -8.13
CA SER A 55 6.12 12.05 -7.73
C SER A 55 6.95 11.96 -6.45
N PHE A 56 8.04 12.73 -6.37
CA PHE A 56 8.84 12.79 -5.15
C PHE A 56 8.03 13.29 -3.95
N ALA A 57 7.28 14.38 -4.10
CA ALA A 57 6.49 14.97 -3.02
C ALA A 57 5.42 14.01 -2.47
N VAL A 58 4.71 13.28 -3.34
CA VAL A 58 3.63 12.37 -2.92
C VAL A 58 4.12 11.02 -2.43
N SER A 59 5.31 10.57 -2.86
CA SER A 59 5.83 9.23 -2.56
C SER A 59 6.90 9.21 -1.46
N PHE A 60 7.76 10.22 -1.38
CA PHE A 60 8.94 10.18 -0.51
C PHE A 60 8.56 10.00 0.97
N GLY A 61 7.63 10.80 1.47
CA GLY A 61 7.15 10.71 2.86
C GLY A 61 6.59 9.33 3.21
N LEU A 62 5.90 8.68 2.27
CA LEU A 62 5.39 7.33 2.44
C LEU A 62 6.51 6.27 2.43
N ILE A 63 7.56 6.44 1.64
CA ILE A 63 8.71 5.51 1.63
C ILE A 63 9.47 5.59 2.95
N ILE A 64 9.89 6.79 3.36
CA ILE A 64 10.74 6.98 4.55
C ILE A 64 9.96 6.91 5.85
N GLY A 65 8.68 7.26 5.82
CA GLY A 65 7.81 7.30 6.99
C GLY A 65 7.05 6.00 7.20
N PHE A 66 6.67 5.29 6.13
CA PHE A 66 5.77 4.15 6.26
C PHE A 66 6.41 2.85 5.75
N GLY A 67 6.84 2.81 4.49
CA GLY A 67 7.38 1.59 3.88
C GLY A 67 8.60 1.06 4.62
N ILE A 68 9.69 1.83 4.62
CA ILE A 68 10.98 1.39 5.17
C ILE A 68 10.90 1.12 6.69
N PRO A 69 10.37 2.04 7.53
CA PRO A 69 10.33 1.82 8.98
C PRO A 69 9.60 0.55 9.40
N VAL A 70 8.43 0.29 8.79
CA VAL A 70 7.66 -0.92 9.12
C VAL A 70 8.36 -2.18 8.59
N SER A 71 9.03 -2.09 7.44
CA SER A 71 9.80 -3.21 6.86
C SER A 71 11.04 -3.56 7.69
N ILE A 72 11.75 -2.56 8.26
CA ILE A 72 12.91 -2.78 9.16
C ILE A 72 12.50 -3.61 10.38
N GLY A 73 11.32 -3.32 10.96
CA GLY A 73 10.84 -4.04 12.15
C GLY A 73 10.40 -5.49 11.91
N SER A 74 10.20 -5.90 10.65
CA SER A 74 9.53 -7.17 10.31
C SER A 74 10.30 -8.06 9.33
N THR A 75 11.36 -7.58 8.69
CA THR A 75 12.15 -8.26 7.63
C THR A 75 11.38 -8.63 6.36
N ILE A 76 10.07 -8.38 6.32
CA ILE A 76 9.21 -8.48 5.14
C ILE A 76 9.04 -7.07 4.60
N LEU A 77 9.13 -6.88 3.28
CA LEU A 77 8.95 -5.57 2.67
C LEU A 77 7.46 -5.25 2.55
N VAL A 78 7.07 -4.02 2.89
CA VAL A 78 5.81 -3.47 2.41
C VAL A 78 6.00 -3.04 0.96
N ALA A 79 5.01 -3.28 0.08
CA ALA A 79 5.05 -2.87 -1.32
C ALA A 79 5.36 -1.37 -1.50
N HIS A 80 4.90 -0.53 -0.57
CA HIS A 80 5.20 0.90 -0.49
C HIS A 80 6.70 1.23 -0.46
N SER A 81 7.54 0.36 0.08
CA SER A 81 9.00 0.57 0.15
C SER A 81 9.67 0.51 -1.22
N ILE A 82 9.12 -0.26 -2.15
CA ILE A 82 9.73 -0.52 -3.46
C ILE A 82 8.96 0.11 -4.61
N LEU A 83 7.63 -0.01 -4.63
CA LEU A 83 6.82 0.43 -5.76
C LEU A 83 6.67 1.96 -5.81
N LEU A 84 6.64 2.63 -4.65
CA LEU A 84 6.68 4.10 -4.61
C LEU A 84 8.05 4.65 -5.04
N ALA A 85 9.13 3.94 -4.69
CA ALA A 85 10.46 4.32 -5.16
C ALA A 85 10.57 4.12 -6.68
N ALA A 86 9.96 3.06 -7.21
CA ALA A 86 9.86 2.82 -8.65
C ALA A 86 9.09 3.94 -9.37
N ASP A 87 8.03 4.50 -8.78
CA ASP A 87 7.35 5.70 -9.30
C ASP A 87 8.31 6.91 -9.41
N ILE A 88 9.11 7.16 -8.35
CA ILE A 88 10.07 8.26 -8.33
C ILE A 88 11.15 8.02 -9.39
N ILE A 89 11.81 6.87 -9.38
CA ILE A 89 12.88 6.51 -10.32
C ILE A 89 12.38 6.57 -11.76
N GLY A 90 11.19 6.00 -12.02
CA GLY A 90 10.57 6.03 -13.33
C GLY A 90 10.34 7.45 -13.83
N THR A 91 9.74 8.32 -13.01
CA THR A 91 9.43 9.71 -13.40
C THR A 91 10.67 10.61 -13.47
N TRP A 92 11.72 10.34 -12.69
CA TRP A 92 12.97 11.12 -12.68
C TRP A 92 13.88 10.84 -13.88
N THR A 93 13.73 9.67 -14.49
CA THR A 93 14.50 9.29 -15.68
C THR A 93 13.87 9.89 -16.96
N PRO A 94 14.66 10.20 -17.99
CA PRO A 94 14.15 10.74 -19.25
C PRO A 94 13.12 9.81 -19.92
N ASP A 95 12.16 10.38 -20.64
CA ASP A 95 11.17 9.64 -21.43
C ASP A 95 11.71 9.31 -22.83
N THR A 96 12.80 8.53 -22.85
CA THR A 96 13.44 8.03 -24.08
C THR A 96 13.73 6.55 -23.91
N LYS A 97 13.97 5.81 -25.01
CA LYS A 97 14.34 4.39 -24.92
C LYS A 97 15.50 4.13 -23.96
N TRP A 98 16.50 5.02 -23.98
CA TRP A 98 17.64 4.97 -23.06
C TRP A 98 17.23 5.32 -21.63
N GLY A 99 16.39 6.34 -21.43
CA GLY A 99 15.89 6.72 -20.11
C GLY A 99 15.01 5.63 -19.48
N THR A 100 14.20 4.91 -20.27
CA THR A 100 13.46 3.73 -19.84
C THR A 100 14.40 2.60 -19.40
N ALA A 101 15.47 2.32 -20.16
CA ALA A 101 16.46 1.33 -19.77
C ALA A 101 17.16 1.73 -18.45
N MET A 102 17.53 3.01 -18.32
CA MET A 102 18.09 3.55 -17.09
C MET A 102 17.11 3.42 -15.91
N ALA A 103 15.82 3.69 -16.11
CA ALA A 103 14.79 3.48 -15.09
C ALA A 103 14.80 2.03 -14.59
N GLY A 104 14.85 1.07 -15.53
CA GLY A 104 14.92 -0.35 -15.21
C GLY A 104 16.15 -0.73 -14.38
N VAL A 105 17.34 -0.26 -14.80
CA VAL A 105 18.60 -0.56 -14.11
C VAL A 105 18.64 0.08 -12.71
N VAL A 106 18.30 1.36 -12.60
CA VAL A 106 18.30 2.08 -11.31
C VAL A 106 17.23 1.49 -10.38
N GLY A 107 16.05 1.15 -10.91
CA GLY A 107 14.99 0.47 -10.16
C GLY A 107 15.42 -0.91 -9.64
N ALA A 108 16.14 -1.68 -10.44
CA ALA A 108 16.67 -2.98 -10.04
C ALA A 108 17.76 -2.86 -8.97
N ILE A 109 18.69 -1.91 -9.14
CA ILE A 109 19.72 -1.60 -8.14
C ILE A 109 19.08 -1.17 -6.83
N TYR A 110 18.06 -0.32 -6.88
CA TYR A 110 17.31 0.09 -5.69
C TYR A 110 16.66 -1.10 -5.00
N GLY A 111 16.00 -2.01 -5.75
CA GLY A 111 15.42 -3.21 -5.18
C GLY A 111 16.44 -4.08 -4.44
N ILE A 112 17.61 -4.32 -5.05
CA ILE A 112 18.72 -5.06 -4.42
C ILE A 112 19.21 -4.32 -3.18
N GLY A 113 19.46 -3.02 -3.31
CA GLY A 113 19.95 -2.17 -2.23
C GLY A 113 18.97 -2.06 -1.07
N LEU A 114 17.67 -2.14 -1.32
CA LEU A 114 16.65 -2.15 -0.29
C LEU A 114 16.68 -3.45 0.51
N LEU A 115 16.70 -4.61 -0.16
CA LEU A 115 16.75 -5.90 0.53
C LEU A 115 18.06 -6.08 1.31
N PHE A 116 19.19 -5.69 0.70
CA PHE A 116 20.50 -5.70 1.35
C PHE A 116 20.55 -4.69 2.50
N GLY A 117 20.21 -3.43 2.23
CA GLY A 117 20.29 -2.32 3.17
C GLY A 117 19.42 -2.52 4.41
N LEU A 118 18.22 -3.12 4.29
CA LEU A 118 17.43 -3.47 5.46
C LEU A 118 18.18 -4.43 6.39
N SER A 119 18.82 -5.46 5.83
CA SER A 119 19.58 -6.42 6.64
C SER A 119 20.78 -5.76 7.33
N THR A 120 21.47 -4.85 6.64
CA THR A 120 22.59 -4.08 7.19
C THR A 120 22.14 -3.11 8.27
N ILE A 121 21.07 -2.33 8.05
CA ILE A 121 20.53 -1.38 9.03
C ILE A 121 20.08 -2.12 10.30
N VAL A 122 19.37 -3.23 10.15
CA VAL A 122 18.95 -4.07 11.29
C VAL A 122 20.16 -4.59 12.06
N SER A 123 21.22 -5.01 11.37
CA SER A 123 22.46 -5.46 12.02
C SER A 123 23.17 -4.33 12.76
N LEU A 124 23.33 -3.15 12.13
CA LEU A 124 23.94 -1.97 12.75
C LEU A 124 23.16 -1.52 13.98
N PHE A 125 21.83 -1.46 13.90
CA PHE A 125 21.00 -1.06 15.04
C PHE A 125 21.04 -2.07 16.19
N LYS A 126 21.34 -3.34 15.93
CA LYS A 126 21.61 -4.33 17.00
C LYS A 126 22.96 -4.13 17.68
N MET A 127 23.93 -3.48 17.02
CA MET A 127 25.23 -3.16 17.62
C MET A 127 25.19 -1.90 18.52
N LEU A 128 24.12 -1.10 18.40
CA LEU A 128 23.96 0.09 19.23
C LEU A 128 23.74 -0.27 20.71
N PRO A 129 24.26 0.54 21.66
CA PRO A 129 24.09 0.30 23.11
C PRO A 129 22.64 0.14 23.56
N PHE A 130 21.72 0.84 22.89
CA PHE A 130 20.29 0.76 23.11
C PHE A 130 19.59 0.26 21.85
N ASN A 131 19.16 -1.00 21.87
CA ASN A 131 18.40 -1.60 20.77
C ASN A 131 16.92 -1.20 20.84
N PHE A 132 16.53 -0.24 20.01
CA PHE A 132 15.16 0.27 19.92
C PHE A 132 14.29 -0.44 18.86
N LEU A 133 14.81 -1.43 18.13
CA LEU A 133 14.06 -2.20 17.14
C LEU A 133 12.80 -2.88 17.72
N PRO A 134 12.85 -3.51 18.92
CA PRO A 134 11.66 -4.12 19.53
C PRO A 134 10.58 -3.11 19.95
N ALA A 135 10.91 -1.83 20.00
CA ALA A 135 9.94 -0.76 20.22
C ALA A 135 9.36 -0.26 18.89
N LEU A 136 10.18 -0.17 17.83
CA LEU A 136 9.70 0.19 16.49
C LEU A 136 8.67 -0.79 15.92
N SER A 137 8.71 -2.06 16.31
CA SER A 137 7.67 -3.03 15.91
C SER A 137 6.26 -2.66 16.41
N LEU A 138 6.13 -1.81 17.43
CA LEU A 138 4.84 -1.31 17.92
C LEU A 138 4.18 -0.28 17.00
N LEU A 139 4.93 0.30 16.05
CA LEU A 139 4.39 1.26 15.07
C LEU A 139 3.21 0.67 14.28
N GLY A 140 3.31 -0.61 13.91
CA GLY A 140 2.30 -1.30 13.10
C GLY A 140 1.07 -1.76 13.87
N GLY A 141 1.13 -1.81 15.21
CA GLY A 141 0.07 -2.39 16.03
C GLY A 141 -1.29 -1.70 15.88
N PRO A 142 -1.37 -0.38 16.14
CA PRO A 142 -2.63 0.36 15.99
C PRO A 142 -3.21 0.35 14.57
N ILE A 143 -2.36 0.22 13.55
CA ILE A 143 -2.80 0.14 12.15
C ILE A 143 -3.75 -1.06 11.96
N LEU A 144 -3.49 -2.20 12.59
CA LEU A 144 -4.24 -3.44 12.36
C LEU A 144 -5.74 -3.25 12.55
N LEU A 145 -6.15 -2.64 13.66
CA LEU A 145 -7.56 -2.41 13.97
C LEU A 145 -8.09 -1.12 13.35
N ALA A 146 -7.29 -0.05 13.34
CA ALA A 146 -7.70 1.22 12.74
C ALA A 146 -8.04 1.07 11.25
N PHE A 147 -7.34 0.17 10.54
CA PHE A 147 -7.62 -0.13 9.13
C PHE A 147 -9.05 -0.64 8.89
N CYS A 148 -9.73 -1.20 9.89
CA CYS A 148 -11.13 -1.60 9.74
C CYS A 148 -12.10 -0.40 9.76
N ALA A 149 -11.67 0.77 10.24
CA ALA A 149 -12.53 1.94 10.38
C ALA A 149 -12.64 2.77 9.09
N PHE A 150 -11.63 2.76 8.21
CA PHE A 150 -11.63 3.65 7.04
C PHE A 150 -12.82 3.43 6.08
N PRO A 151 -13.38 2.21 5.87
CA PRO A 151 -14.56 2.06 5.01
C PRO A 151 -15.78 2.78 5.59
N ALA A 152 -15.92 2.78 6.93
CA ALA A 152 -16.97 3.53 7.60
C ALA A 152 -16.78 5.05 7.45
N LEU A 153 -15.53 5.54 7.52
CA LEU A 153 -15.20 6.94 7.23
C LEU A 153 -15.50 7.30 5.78
N SER A 154 -15.20 6.41 4.84
CA SER A 154 -15.47 6.62 3.40
C SER A 154 -16.98 6.72 3.14
N VAL A 155 -17.77 5.86 3.78
CA VAL A 155 -19.25 5.96 3.77
C VAL A 155 -19.72 7.25 4.43
N ALA A 156 -19.09 7.68 5.53
CA ALA A 156 -19.43 8.93 6.19
C ALA A 156 -19.19 10.13 5.27
N SER A 157 -18.08 10.13 4.53
CA SER A 157 -17.75 11.19 3.58
C SER A 157 -18.69 11.21 2.37
N GLN A 158 -19.09 10.06 1.84
CA GLN A 158 -19.96 10.02 0.65
C GLN A 158 -21.46 10.18 1.00
N HIS A 159 -21.92 9.60 2.11
CA HIS A 159 -23.34 9.49 2.45
C HIS A 159 -23.74 10.12 3.78
N GLY A 160 -22.82 10.85 4.41
CA GLY A 160 -23.03 11.54 5.67
C GLY A 160 -22.80 10.67 6.91
N PRO A 161 -22.69 11.31 8.09
CA PRO A 161 -22.20 10.67 9.32
C PRO A 161 -23.09 9.53 9.82
N LYS A 162 -24.41 9.59 9.59
CA LYS A 162 -25.34 8.54 10.05
C LYS A 162 -25.02 7.17 9.44
N LYS A 163 -24.84 7.10 8.12
CA LYS A 163 -24.50 5.85 7.41
C LYS A 163 -23.09 5.39 7.72
N GLY A 164 -22.17 6.34 7.95
CA GLY A 164 -20.83 6.06 8.47
C GLY A 164 -20.87 5.36 9.83
N MET A 165 -21.64 5.89 10.78
CA MET A 165 -21.81 5.30 12.12
C MET A 165 -22.45 3.91 12.08
N ILE A 166 -23.43 3.68 11.20
CA ILE A 166 -24.00 2.34 10.98
C ILE A 166 -22.91 1.38 10.51
N THR A 167 -22.12 1.78 9.51
CA THR A 167 -21.03 0.96 8.97
C THR A 167 -19.97 0.67 10.04
N PHE A 168 -19.61 1.67 10.86
CA PHE A 168 -18.70 1.51 11.98
C PHE A 168 -19.25 0.54 13.03
N GLY A 169 -20.53 0.66 13.39
CA GLY A 169 -21.21 -0.23 14.32
C GLY A 169 -21.25 -1.68 13.83
N LEU A 170 -21.57 -1.91 12.55
CA LEU A 170 -21.53 -3.24 11.92
C LEU A 170 -20.12 -3.83 11.93
N THR A 171 -19.12 -3.01 11.64
CA THR A 171 -17.70 -3.41 11.67
C THR A 171 -17.28 -3.83 13.07
N PHE A 172 -17.64 -3.04 14.09
CA PHE A 172 -17.36 -3.34 15.49
C PHE A 172 -18.09 -4.61 15.95
N LEU A 173 -19.36 -4.78 15.59
CA LEU A 173 -20.11 -5.99 15.91
C LEU A 173 -19.49 -7.22 15.26
N ALA A 174 -19.08 -7.13 13.99
CA ALA A 174 -18.39 -8.22 13.30
C ALA A 174 -17.08 -8.59 13.99
N TYR A 175 -16.31 -7.60 14.47
CA TYR A 175 -15.10 -7.84 15.27
C TYR A 175 -15.41 -8.60 16.57
N LEU A 176 -16.42 -8.18 17.33
CA LEU A 176 -16.82 -8.85 18.58
C LEU A 176 -17.30 -10.28 18.33
N LEU A 177 -18.14 -10.48 17.30
CA LEU A 177 -18.65 -11.80 16.94
C LEU A 177 -17.53 -12.74 16.49
N ALA A 178 -16.62 -12.27 15.62
CA ALA A 178 -15.50 -13.07 15.17
C ALA A 178 -14.50 -13.36 16.31
N THR A 179 -14.31 -12.44 17.26
CA THR A 179 -13.48 -12.68 18.45
C THR A 179 -14.09 -13.74 19.37
N LYS A 180 -15.41 -13.70 19.58
CA LYS A 180 -16.10 -14.60 20.51
C LYS A 180 -16.45 -15.96 19.91
N PHE A 181 -16.81 -16.00 18.63
CA PHE A 181 -17.37 -17.17 17.95
C PHE A 181 -16.57 -17.59 16.71
N GLY A 182 -15.50 -16.89 16.37
CA GLY A 182 -14.73 -17.17 15.15
C GLY A 182 -13.88 -18.43 15.22
N THR A 183 -13.78 -19.10 16.37
CA THR A 183 -13.13 -20.41 16.46
C THR A 183 -14.18 -21.51 16.50
N PHE A 184 -14.20 -22.35 15.48
CA PHE A 184 -15.09 -23.50 15.41
C PHE A 184 -14.34 -24.72 14.88
N LYS A 185 -14.76 -25.90 15.33
CA LYS A 185 -14.19 -27.19 14.91
C LYS A 185 -15.02 -27.74 13.76
N VAL A 186 -14.39 -27.96 12.61
CA VAL A 186 -14.97 -28.70 11.48
C VAL A 186 -14.16 -29.96 11.30
N ASP A 187 -14.80 -31.11 11.54
CA ASP A 187 -14.23 -32.44 11.28
C ASP A 187 -12.81 -32.66 11.87
N GLY A 188 -12.62 -32.27 13.13
CA GLY A 188 -11.34 -32.38 13.84
C GLY A 188 -10.33 -31.25 13.56
N MET A 189 -10.57 -30.39 12.56
CA MET A 189 -9.75 -29.20 12.30
C MET A 189 -10.31 -27.96 13.00
N THR A 190 -9.47 -27.30 13.81
CA THR A 190 -9.80 -26.00 14.41
C THR A 190 -9.60 -24.91 13.37
N VAL A 191 -10.68 -24.29 12.92
CA VAL A 191 -10.66 -23.11 12.05
C VAL A 191 -10.86 -21.88 12.91
N THR A 192 -9.90 -20.95 12.88
CA THR A 192 -9.98 -19.66 13.58
C THR A 192 -10.12 -18.54 12.56
N LEU A 193 -11.27 -17.88 12.54
CA LEU A 193 -11.49 -16.68 11.77
C LEU A 193 -10.72 -15.52 12.39
N ASN A 194 -9.97 -14.81 11.56
CA ASN A 194 -9.29 -13.59 11.97
C ASN A 194 -10.33 -12.47 12.18
N ALA A 195 -10.49 -12.01 13.42
CA ALA A 195 -11.48 -10.98 13.74
C ALA A 195 -11.30 -9.69 12.95
N ILE A 196 -10.04 -9.29 12.69
CA ILE A 196 -9.69 -8.10 11.91
C ILE A 196 -10.06 -8.30 10.43
N GLY A 197 -9.73 -9.45 9.86
CA GLY A 197 -10.08 -9.80 8.48
C GLY A 197 -11.60 -9.81 8.26
N MET A 198 -12.36 -10.39 9.21
CA MET A 198 -13.81 -10.43 9.15
C MET A 198 -14.45 -9.06 9.32
N SER A 199 -13.98 -8.25 10.27
CA SER A 199 -14.47 -6.88 10.43
C SER A 199 -14.20 -6.03 9.20
N LEU A 200 -12.99 -6.15 8.62
CA LEU A 200 -12.64 -5.46 7.38
C LEU A 200 -13.56 -5.89 6.24
N LEU A 201 -13.82 -7.19 6.08
CA LEU A 201 -14.72 -7.69 5.03
C LEU A 201 -16.13 -7.09 5.15
N VAL A 202 -16.70 -7.09 6.37
CA VAL A 202 -18.02 -6.49 6.62
C VAL A 202 -18.01 -4.99 6.31
N ALA A 203 -16.97 -4.28 6.72
CA ALA A 203 -16.80 -2.85 6.46
C ALA A 203 -16.75 -2.55 4.95
N MET A 204 -16.00 -3.35 4.17
CA MET A 204 -15.90 -3.21 2.71
C MET A 204 -17.21 -3.52 2.00
N ILE A 205 -17.93 -4.57 2.42
CA ILE A 205 -19.24 -4.92 1.84
C ILE A 205 -20.23 -3.80 2.09
N ALA A 206 -20.30 -3.27 3.31
CA ALA A 206 -21.17 -2.14 3.64
C ALA A 206 -20.82 -0.89 2.81
N MET A 207 -19.52 -0.60 2.65
CA MET A 207 -19.05 0.51 1.82
C MET A 207 -19.47 0.36 0.36
N ILE A 208 -19.25 -0.81 -0.25
CA ILE A 208 -19.67 -1.09 -1.63
C ILE A 208 -21.19 -1.02 -1.76
N TYR A 209 -21.93 -1.56 -0.79
CA TYR A 209 -23.39 -1.54 -0.78
C TYR A 209 -23.92 -0.10 -0.80
N PHE A 210 -23.44 0.76 0.08
CA PHE A 210 -23.87 2.16 0.11
C PHE A 210 -23.48 2.91 -1.17
N ALA A 211 -22.24 2.73 -1.62
CA ALA A 211 -21.75 3.35 -2.86
C ALA A 211 -22.59 2.96 -4.08
N ALA A 212 -23.02 1.70 -4.17
CA ALA A 212 -23.86 1.19 -5.25
C ALA A 212 -25.32 1.70 -5.20
N GLN A 213 -25.75 2.36 -4.12
CA GLN A 213 -27.08 2.97 -4.05
C GLN A 213 -27.21 4.22 -4.92
N ILE A 214 -26.10 4.91 -5.23
CA ILE A 214 -26.11 6.06 -6.13
C ILE A 214 -26.09 5.53 -7.57
N LYS A 215 -27.26 5.60 -8.22
CA LYS A 215 -27.44 5.18 -9.62
C LYS A 215 -27.34 6.38 -10.54
N GLY A 216 -26.69 6.20 -11.68
CA GLY A 216 -26.66 7.17 -12.75
C GLY A 216 -27.81 6.96 -13.73
N ASP A 217 -28.16 8.00 -14.49
CA ASP A 217 -29.24 7.94 -15.49
C ASP A 217 -28.91 7.08 -16.72
N GLY A 218 -27.72 6.47 -16.77
CA GLY A 218 -27.27 5.61 -17.87
C GLY A 218 -26.97 6.33 -19.19
N ASN A 219 -27.30 7.61 -19.29
CA ASN A 219 -27.00 8.49 -20.42
C ASN A 219 -25.71 9.28 -20.17
N SER A 220 -24.55 8.61 -20.24
CA SER A 220 -23.27 9.32 -20.28
C SER A 220 -23.13 10.07 -21.61
N ASN A 221 -22.79 11.36 -21.56
CA ASN A 221 -22.43 12.18 -22.73
C ASN A 221 -21.47 11.39 -23.62
N ALA A 222 -21.82 11.14 -24.88
CA ALA A 222 -21.02 10.34 -25.82
C ALA A 222 -19.54 10.76 -25.90
N GLY A 223 -19.23 12.04 -25.63
CA GLY A 223 -17.87 12.55 -25.50
C GLY A 223 -17.05 11.97 -24.33
N LEU A 224 -17.65 11.77 -23.14
CA LEU A 224 -16.96 11.20 -21.98
C LEU A 224 -16.62 9.71 -22.21
N VAL A 225 -17.53 8.98 -22.83
CA VAL A 225 -17.35 7.56 -23.18
C VAL A 225 -16.18 7.37 -24.15
N ASN A 226 -16.03 8.29 -25.12
CA ASN A 226 -14.89 8.26 -26.06
C ASN A 226 -13.54 8.54 -25.39
N VAL A 227 -13.48 9.48 -24.43
CA VAL A 227 -12.25 9.78 -23.67
C VAL A 227 -11.83 8.57 -22.83
N PHE A 228 -12.77 7.94 -22.12
CA PHE A 228 -12.51 6.74 -21.33
C PHE A 228 -12.11 5.56 -22.18
N SER A 229 -12.73 5.37 -23.34
CA SER A 229 -12.38 4.28 -24.27
C SER A 229 -10.94 4.40 -24.77
N LYS A 230 -10.47 5.62 -25.09
CA LYS A 230 -9.07 5.86 -25.49
C LYS A 230 -8.09 5.57 -24.35
N ARG A 231 -8.41 6.01 -23.13
CA ARG A 231 -7.62 5.77 -21.91
C ARG A 231 -7.53 4.28 -21.57
N VAL A 232 -8.65 3.55 -21.61
CA VAL A 232 -8.69 2.10 -21.41
C VAL A 232 -7.92 1.37 -22.53
N GLY A 233 -8.06 1.81 -23.78
CA GLY A 233 -7.34 1.24 -24.92
C GLY A 233 -5.81 1.31 -24.75
N ARG A 234 -5.29 2.44 -24.23
CA ARG A 234 -3.88 2.61 -23.89
C ARG A 234 -3.39 1.63 -22.83
N ILE A 235 -4.21 1.37 -21.80
CA ILE A 235 -3.86 0.38 -20.76
C ILE A 235 -3.83 -1.02 -21.38
N LYS A 236 -4.86 -1.38 -22.15
CA LYS A 236 -4.96 -2.68 -22.82
C LYS A 236 -3.84 -2.93 -23.81
N SER A 237 -3.36 -1.93 -24.54
CA SER A 237 -2.23 -2.11 -25.47
C SER A 237 -0.92 -2.49 -24.75
N ASN A 238 -0.82 -2.25 -23.44
CA ASN A 238 0.36 -2.56 -22.63
C ASN A 238 0.13 -3.74 -21.67
N TRP A 239 -0.86 -4.60 -21.95
CA TRP A 239 -1.22 -5.73 -21.09
C TRP A 239 -0.02 -6.64 -20.75
N ILE A 240 0.91 -6.86 -21.68
CA ILE A 240 2.08 -7.72 -21.46
C ILE A 240 2.95 -7.18 -20.32
N TRP A 241 3.25 -5.87 -20.34
CA TRP A 241 4.08 -5.24 -19.31
C TRP A 241 3.38 -5.25 -17.95
N LEU A 242 2.06 -5.03 -17.93
CA LEU A 242 1.24 -5.14 -16.73
C LEU A 242 1.26 -6.56 -16.18
N SER A 243 1.04 -7.56 -17.03
CA SER A 243 1.05 -8.98 -16.65
C SER A 243 2.40 -9.46 -16.15
N ILE A 244 3.51 -9.01 -16.74
CA ILE A 244 4.86 -9.29 -16.22
C ILE A 244 4.98 -8.74 -14.80
N MET A 245 4.57 -7.50 -14.57
CA MET A 245 4.61 -6.90 -13.23
C MET A 245 3.73 -7.65 -12.24
N GLY A 246 2.52 -8.03 -12.65
CA GLY A 246 1.61 -8.87 -11.85
C GLY A 246 2.26 -10.18 -11.44
N GLY A 247 2.85 -10.91 -12.39
CA GLY A 247 3.57 -12.15 -12.12
C GLY A 247 4.75 -11.95 -11.17
N LEU A 248 5.57 -10.90 -11.36
CA LEU A 248 6.71 -10.61 -10.50
C LEU A 248 6.30 -10.29 -9.05
N ILE A 249 5.25 -9.49 -8.87
CA ILE A 249 4.69 -9.20 -7.54
C ILE A 249 4.16 -10.48 -6.90
N THR A 250 3.40 -11.30 -7.64
CA THR A 250 2.83 -12.55 -7.11
C THR A 250 3.92 -13.53 -6.70
N ALA A 251 4.96 -13.71 -7.51
CA ALA A 251 6.12 -14.54 -7.18
C ALA A 251 6.89 -14.01 -5.95
N SER A 252 7.05 -12.69 -5.84
CA SER A 252 7.70 -12.07 -4.67
C SER A 252 6.87 -12.26 -3.40
N SER A 253 5.54 -12.20 -3.53
CA SER A 253 4.60 -12.42 -2.43
C SER A 253 4.55 -13.89 -2.00
N SER A 254 4.62 -14.86 -2.93
CA SER A 254 4.67 -16.28 -2.59
C SER A 254 5.93 -16.70 -1.85
N MET A 255 7.01 -15.93 -2.03
CA MET A 255 8.26 -16.07 -1.28
C MET A 255 8.23 -15.32 0.06
N LEU A 256 7.11 -14.68 0.42
CA LEU A 256 6.92 -13.85 1.60
C LEU A 256 7.93 -12.68 1.72
N ILE A 257 8.44 -12.19 0.59
CA ILE A 257 9.39 -11.08 0.57
C ILE A 257 8.64 -9.74 0.59
N ILE A 258 7.51 -9.67 -0.11
CA ILE A 258 6.66 -8.46 -0.19
C ILE A 258 5.25 -8.78 0.31
N ALA A 259 4.75 -7.93 1.19
CA ALA A 259 3.34 -7.81 1.54
C ALA A 259 2.74 -6.55 0.90
N VAL A 260 1.45 -6.59 0.57
CA VAL A 260 0.75 -5.42 0.01
C VAL A 260 0.78 -4.22 0.95
N ASP A 261 0.64 -4.46 2.26
CA ASP A 261 0.54 -3.43 3.29
C ASP A 261 0.86 -3.98 4.68
N VAL A 262 0.83 -3.11 5.70
CA VAL A 262 1.19 -3.40 7.10
C VAL A 262 0.34 -4.50 7.73
N LEU A 263 -0.98 -4.53 7.49
CA LEU A 263 -1.85 -5.55 8.09
C LEU A 263 -1.47 -6.97 7.66
N PRO A 264 -1.43 -7.30 6.35
CA PRO A 264 -0.94 -8.59 5.90
C PRO A 264 0.50 -8.86 6.36
N GLN A 265 1.39 -7.87 6.31
CA GLN A 265 2.78 -8.03 6.75
C GLN A 265 2.88 -8.48 8.23
N GLN A 266 2.14 -7.85 9.13
CA GLN A 266 2.16 -8.19 10.56
C GLN A 266 1.59 -9.59 10.84
N LEU A 267 0.61 -10.03 10.06
CA LEU A 267 0.11 -11.41 10.11
C LEU A 267 1.18 -12.40 9.59
N LEU A 268 1.90 -12.05 8.54
CA LEU A 268 3.01 -12.87 8.03
C LEU A 268 4.18 -12.98 9.01
N VAL A 269 4.50 -11.92 9.76
CA VAL A 269 5.50 -11.97 10.85
C VAL A 269 5.10 -12.99 11.92
N LYS A 270 3.80 -13.17 12.17
CA LYS A 270 3.26 -14.18 13.09
C LYS A 270 3.06 -15.55 12.43
N ASN A 271 3.53 -15.73 11.19
CA ASN A 271 3.35 -16.93 10.37
C ASN A 271 1.87 -17.29 10.08
N GLN A 272 0.97 -16.30 10.14
CA GLN A 272 -0.47 -16.41 9.89
C GLN A 272 -0.79 -16.11 8.41
N VAL A 273 -0.35 -17.00 7.52
CA VAL A 273 -0.41 -16.77 6.07
C VAL A 273 -1.84 -16.78 5.54
N MET A 274 -2.70 -17.68 6.03
CA MET A 274 -4.09 -17.77 5.58
C MET A 274 -4.88 -16.52 5.99
N GLU A 275 -4.67 -16.04 7.21
CA GLU A 275 -5.27 -14.83 7.73
C GLU A 275 -4.79 -13.60 6.95
N ALA A 276 -3.50 -13.56 6.60
CA ALA A 276 -2.95 -12.52 5.73
C ALA A 276 -3.61 -12.55 4.34
N ALA A 277 -3.85 -13.74 3.77
CA ALA A 277 -4.53 -13.90 2.49
C ALA A 277 -6.00 -13.43 2.56
N ILE A 278 -6.74 -13.82 3.60
CA ILE A 278 -8.14 -13.39 3.82
C ILE A 278 -8.22 -11.86 4.00
N ALA A 279 -7.35 -11.27 4.82
CA ALA A 279 -7.31 -9.83 5.03
C ALA A 279 -6.95 -9.08 3.72
N THR A 280 -5.99 -9.61 2.95
CA THR A 280 -5.62 -9.06 1.65
C THR A 280 -6.77 -9.16 0.65
N PHE A 281 -7.54 -10.26 0.66
CA PHE A 281 -8.68 -10.47 -0.22
C PHE A 281 -9.83 -9.51 0.11
N ALA A 282 -10.20 -9.39 1.39
CA ALA A 282 -11.21 -8.45 1.85
C ALA A 282 -10.88 -7.02 1.43
N ARG A 283 -9.60 -6.61 1.60
CA ARG A 283 -9.09 -5.34 1.10
C ARG A 283 -9.23 -5.24 -0.41
N ALA A 284 -8.73 -6.21 -1.16
CA ALA A 284 -8.70 -6.16 -2.61
C ALA A 284 -10.10 -5.88 -3.19
N ILE A 285 -11.14 -6.56 -2.69
CA ILE A 285 -12.54 -6.33 -3.08
C ILE A 285 -12.95 -4.87 -2.88
N GLY A 286 -12.69 -4.30 -1.71
CA GLY A 286 -13.05 -2.92 -1.39
C GLY A 286 -12.32 -1.85 -2.20
N PHE A 287 -11.13 -2.18 -2.71
CA PHE A 287 -10.30 -1.28 -3.51
C PHE A 287 -10.54 -1.39 -5.02
N ILE A 288 -11.29 -2.40 -5.51
CA ILE A 288 -11.65 -2.53 -6.93
C ILE A 288 -12.21 -1.22 -7.50
N PRO A 289 -13.21 -0.56 -6.85
CA PRO A 289 -13.76 0.67 -7.41
C PRO A 289 -12.72 1.77 -7.55
N LEU A 290 -11.86 1.99 -6.54
CA LEU A 290 -10.78 2.97 -6.57
C LEU A 290 -9.78 2.68 -7.69
N VAL A 291 -9.29 1.45 -7.80
CA VAL A 291 -8.26 1.09 -8.79
C VAL A 291 -8.79 1.26 -10.20
N PHE A 292 -9.98 0.71 -10.48
CA PHE A 292 -10.57 0.77 -11.81
C PHE A 292 -11.06 2.16 -12.18
N SER A 293 -11.74 2.88 -11.29
CA SER A 293 -12.20 4.25 -11.57
C SER A 293 -11.03 5.16 -11.92
N THR A 294 -9.97 5.13 -11.11
CA THR A 294 -8.79 5.95 -11.34
C THR A 294 -8.09 5.52 -12.64
N ALA A 295 -7.98 4.23 -12.93
CA ALA A 295 -7.39 3.75 -14.17
C ALA A 295 -8.16 4.21 -15.42
N ILE A 296 -9.49 4.13 -15.39
CA ILE A 296 -10.35 4.56 -16.50
C ILE A 296 -10.24 6.08 -16.70
N VAL A 297 -10.27 6.84 -15.59
CA VAL A 297 -10.16 8.29 -15.63
C VAL A 297 -8.75 8.73 -16.03
N THR A 298 -7.69 8.01 -15.73
CA THR A 298 -6.32 8.50 -16.00
C THR A 298 -5.66 7.87 -17.23
N GLY A 299 -6.11 6.68 -17.66
CA GLY A 299 -5.40 5.90 -18.67
C GLY A 299 -4.07 5.32 -18.18
N VAL A 300 -3.83 5.33 -16.88
CA VAL A 300 -2.64 4.77 -16.21
C VAL A 300 -3.11 3.76 -15.17
N TYR A 301 -2.57 2.54 -15.21
CA TYR A 301 -3.02 1.48 -14.32
C TYR A 301 -2.27 1.47 -12.98
N GLY A 302 -2.75 0.69 -12.00
CA GLY A 302 -2.01 0.43 -10.78
C GLY A 302 -0.96 -0.65 -11.01
N MET A 303 0.30 -0.45 -10.55
CA MET A 303 1.35 -1.49 -10.72
C MET A 303 0.97 -2.84 -10.13
N ALA A 304 0.20 -2.83 -9.03
CA ALA A 304 -0.29 -4.03 -8.35
C ALA A 304 -1.74 -4.42 -8.73
N GLY A 305 -2.34 -3.76 -9.72
CA GLY A 305 -3.73 -3.96 -10.10
C GLY A 305 -4.70 -3.82 -8.93
N THR A 306 -5.71 -4.69 -8.87
CA THR A 306 -6.66 -4.70 -7.74
C THR A 306 -6.07 -5.29 -6.46
N THR A 307 -4.79 -5.65 -6.45
CA THR A 307 -4.05 -6.32 -5.36
C THR A 307 -4.43 -7.78 -5.09
N ILE A 308 -5.38 -8.36 -5.83
CA ILE A 308 -5.69 -9.81 -5.77
C ILE A 308 -4.47 -10.67 -6.10
N ILE A 309 -3.56 -10.17 -6.93
CA ILE A 309 -2.26 -10.79 -7.22
C ILE A 309 -1.43 -11.12 -5.96
N PHE A 310 -1.59 -10.37 -4.86
CA PHE A 310 -0.97 -10.69 -3.57
C PHE A 310 -1.68 -11.86 -2.87
N VAL A 311 -3.01 -11.93 -2.95
CA VAL A 311 -3.79 -13.07 -2.42
C VAL A 311 -3.33 -14.36 -3.08
N ILE A 312 -3.23 -14.37 -4.42
CA ILE A 312 -2.74 -15.50 -5.20
C ILE A 312 -1.33 -15.88 -4.76
N GLY A 313 -0.46 -14.90 -4.54
CA GLY A 313 0.91 -15.13 -4.08
C GLY A 313 0.94 -15.81 -2.71
N LEU A 314 0.16 -15.30 -1.75
CA LEU A 314 0.06 -15.87 -0.41
C LEU A 314 -0.51 -17.30 -0.41
N LEU A 315 -1.50 -17.58 -1.28
CA LEU A 315 -2.08 -18.92 -1.42
C LEU A 315 -1.11 -19.91 -2.08
N LEU A 316 -0.24 -19.44 -2.98
CA LEU A 316 0.79 -20.23 -3.66
C LEU A 316 2.15 -20.15 -2.95
N LYS A 317 2.15 -19.95 -1.62
CA LYS A 317 3.37 -19.85 -0.80
C LYS A 317 4.36 -20.96 -1.12
N GLY A 318 5.60 -20.59 -1.40
CA GLY A 318 6.70 -21.51 -1.70
C GLY A 318 6.77 -21.97 -3.16
N GLN A 319 5.86 -21.54 -4.04
CA GLN A 319 5.84 -21.93 -5.46
C GLN A 319 5.99 -20.71 -6.39
N PRO A 320 7.17 -20.05 -6.44
CA PRO A 320 7.34 -18.77 -7.14
C PRO A 320 7.07 -18.81 -8.64
N ILE A 321 7.35 -19.93 -9.32
CA ILE A 321 7.12 -20.06 -10.76
C ILE A 321 5.63 -20.16 -11.06
N LEU A 322 4.90 -21.01 -10.32
CA LEU A 322 3.45 -21.12 -10.47
C LEU A 322 2.76 -19.82 -10.07
N ALA A 323 3.23 -19.18 -9.00
CA ALA A 323 2.79 -17.87 -8.56
C ALA A 323 2.99 -16.80 -9.65
N PHE A 324 4.15 -16.79 -10.33
CA PHE A 324 4.39 -15.88 -11.45
C PHE A 324 3.35 -16.07 -12.57
N LEU A 325 3.12 -17.32 -12.99
CA LEU A 325 2.17 -17.62 -14.07
C LEU A 325 0.73 -17.25 -13.67
N ALA A 326 0.32 -17.60 -12.46
CA ALA A 326 -1.01 -17.27 -11.95
C ALA A 326 -1.21 -15.75 -11.84
N GLY A 327 -0.22 -15.02 -11.33
CA GLY A 327 -0.24 -13.56 -11.26
C GLY A 327 -0.27 -12.89 -12.63
N PHE A 328 0.48 -13.42 -13.59
CA PHE A 328 0.50 -12.96 -14.98
C PHE A 328 -0.87 -13.08 -15.64
N VAL A 329 -1.48 -14.26 -15.53
CA VAL A 329 -2.82 -14.55 -16.07
C VAL A 329 -3.87 -13.70 -15.38
N TRP A 330 -3.83 -13.59 -14.05
CA TRP A 330 -4.80 -12.79 -13.31
C TRP A 330 -4.74 -11.32 -13.70
N MET A 331 -3.55 -10.75 -13.79
CA MET A 331 -3.37 -9.37 -14.22
C MET A 331 -3.85 -9.14 -15.66
N TRP A 332 -3.66 -10.12 -16.55
CA TRP A 332 -4.24 -10.06 -17.89
C TRP A 332 -5.78 -10.01 -17.83
N ILE A 333 -6.40 -10.86 -17.01
CA ILE A 333 -7.86 -10.86 -16.80
C ILE A 333 -8.35 -9.49 -16.30
N GLU A 334 -7.69 -8.91 -15.29
CA GLU A 334 -8.05 -7.58 -14.77
C GLU A 334 -7.99 -6.51 -15.87
N VAL A 335 -6.91 -6.50 -16.66
CA VAL A 335 -6.74 -5.53 -17.75
C VAL A 335 -7.83 -5.70 -18.81
N GLN A 336 -8.25 -6.93 -19.11
CA GLN A 336 -9.36 -7.17 -20.04
C GLN A 336 -10.70 -6.72 -19.46
N ALA A 337 -10.92 -6.93 -18.17
CA ALA A 337 -12.14 -6.56 -17.46
C ALA A 337 -12.39 -5.04 -17.41
N LEU A 338 -11.35 -4.21 -17.52
CA LEU A 338 -11.45 -2.74 -17.47
C LEU A 338 -12.55 -2.14 -18.37
N SER A 339 -12.72 -2.67 -19.59
CA SER A 339 -13.78 -2.18 -20.50
C SER A 339 -15.19 -2.50 -20.00
N ALA A 340 -15.37 -3.66 -19.37
CA ALA A 340 -16.65 -4.05 -18.79
C ALA A 340 -16.92 -3.24 -17.51
N THR A 341 -15.90 -3.05 -16.67
CA THR A 341 -16.03 -2.24 -15.46
C THR A 341 -16.31 -0.77 -15.78
N ALA A 342 -15.71 -0.20 -16.83
CA ALA A 342 -16.03 1.16 -17.24
C ALA A 342 -17.52 1.37 -17.53
N LYS A 343 -18.16 0.42 -18.23
CA LYS A 343 -19.61 0.43 -18.46
C LYS A 343 -20.41 0.25 -17.16
N GLY A 344 -19.91 -0.57 -16.24
CA GLY A 344 -20.53 -0.78 -14.94
C GLY A 344 -20.49 0.45 -14.04
N LEU A 345 -19.37 1.18 -14.02
CA LEU A 345 -19.19 2.39 -13.22
C LEU A 345 -20.04 3.56 -13.72
N ASP A 346 -20.36 3.63 -15.01
CA ASP A 346 -21.31 4.62 -15.55
C ASP A 346 -22.73 4.40 -14.99
N LYS A 347 -23.13 3.14 -14.76
CA LYS A 347 -24.42 2.79 -14.14
C LYS A 347 -24.45 3.06 -12.63
N PHE A 348 -23.29 2.97 -11.98
CA PHE A 348 -23.12 3.14 -10.54
C PHE A 348 -22.05 4.20 -10.23
N PRO A 349 -22.32 5.49 -10.51
CA PRO A 349 -21.35 6.56 -10.31
C PRO A 349 -20.89 6.69 -8.85
N GLY A 350 -21.71 6.29 -7.87
CA GLY A 350 -21.28 6.25 -6.48
C GLY A 350 -20.08 5.34 -6.22
N LEU A 351 -19.96 4.20 -6.92
CA LEU A 351 -18.77 3.33 -6.82
C LEU A 351 -17.52 4.01 -7.38
N ARG A 352 -17.67 4.81 -8.44
CA ARG A 352 -16.57 5.56 -9.03
C ARG A 352 -16.08 6.65 -8.08
N ASP A 353 -17.01 7.44 -7.55
CA ASP A 353 -16.72 8.58 -6.68
C ASP A 353 -16.26 8.13 -5.28
N MET A 354 -16.64 6.92 -4.85
CA MET A 354 -16.16 6.30 -3.61
C MET A 354 -14.64 6.13 -3.61
N GLY A 355 -14.00 6.00 -4.78
CA GLY A 355 -12.53 5.94 -4.88
C GLY A 355 -11.83 7.12 -4.18
N GLU A 356 -12.32 8.35 -4.41
CA GLU A 356 -11.73 9.54 -3.78
C GLU A 356 -11.94 9.54 -2.26
N HIS A 357 -13.13 9.15 -1.79
CA HIS A 357 -13.42 9.03 -0.36
C HIS A 357 -12.57 7.96 0.34
N ILE A 358 -12.31 6.83 -0.34
CA ILE A 358 -11.39 5.79 0.14
C ILE A 358 -9.99 6.38 0.32
N ARG A 359 -9.48 7.13 -0.67
CA ARG A 359 -8.12 7.69 -0.62
C ARG A 359 -7.92 8.60 0.60
N THR A 360 -8.84 9.55 0.81
CA THR A 360 -8.77 10.49 1.94
C THR A 360 -8.92 9.75 3.27
N SER A 361 -9.94 8.90 3.40
CA SER A 361 -10.20 8.17 4.65
C SER A 361 -9.03 7.26 5.05
N LEU A 362 -8.37 6.65 4.07
CA LEU A 362 -7.22 5.78 4.29
C LEU A 362 -6.01 6.59 4.80
N GLN A 363 -5.72 7.74 4.18
CA GLN A 363 -4.62 8.61 4.59
C GLN A 363 -4.80 9.08 6.04
N ASP A 364 -6.00 9.56 6.39
CA ASP A 364 -6.32 10.02 7.75
C ASP A 364 -6.20 8.89 8.78
N THR A 365 -6.75 7.72 8.44
CA THR A 365 -6.71 6.54 9.32
C THR A 365 -5.27 6.08 9.59
N ILE A 366 -4.45 5.99 8.54
CA ILE A 366 -3.04 5.57 8.65
C ILE A 366 -2.23 6.61 9.42
N ALA A 367 -2.45 7.92 9.17
CA ALA A 367 -1.73 8.99 9.86
C ALA A 367 -1.96 8.94 11.37
N ILE A 368 -3.21 8.83 11.81
CA ILE A 368 -3.55 8.74 13.23
C ILE A 368 -3.02 7.44 13.84
N ALA A 369 -3.19 6.30 13.15
CA ALA A 369 -2.73 5.00 13.65
C ALA A 369 -1.21 4.96 13.84
N LEU A 370 -0.44 5.51 12.90
CA LEU A 370 1.02 5.61 12.99
C LEU A 370 1.46 6.57 14.09
N LEU A 371 0.75 7.68 14.30
CA LEU A 371 1.04 8.61 15.39
C LEU A 371 0.84 7.95 16.75
N ILE A 372 -0.25 7.20 16.93
CA ILE A 372 -0.51 6.41 18.14
C ILE A 372 0.56 5.31 18.30
N GLY A 373 0.90 4.59 17.22
CA GLY A 373 1.94 3.57 17.24
C GLY A 373 3.30 4.13 17.63
N ALA A 374 3.63 5.33 17.15
CA ALA A 374 4.85 6.04 17.49
C ALA A 374 4.87 6.48 18.95
N ALA A 375 3.75 6.98 19.47
CA ALA A 375 3.60 7.33 20.88
C ALA A 375 3.87 6.11 21.78
N LEU A 376 3.30 4.94 21.44
CA LEU A 376 3.56 3.68 22.16
C LEU A 376 5.01 3.23 22.05
N ALA A 377 5.59 3.27 20.85
CA ALA A 377 6.98 2.91 20.60
C ALA A 377 7.94 3.80 21.40
N CYS A 378 7.80 5.12 21.31
CA CYS A 378 8.62 6.09 22.01
C CYS A 378 8.49 5.97 23.53
N ASN A 379 7.27 5.76 24.04
CA ASN A 379 7.08 5.59 25.49
C ASN A 379 7.69 4.27 26.00
N LYS A 380 7.73 3.21 25.17
CA LYS A 380 8.47 1.99 25.48
C LYS A 380 9.99 2.22 25.46
N MET A 381 10.49 3.13 24.61
CA MET A 381 11.91 3.46 24.56
C MET A 381 12.36 4.33 25.75
N ALA A 382 11.59 5.37 26.07
CA ALA A 382 11.83 6.29 27.17
C ALA A 382 10.49 6.56 27.90
N PRO A 383 10.23 5.89 29.04
CA PRO A 383 8.99 6.05 29.78
C PRO A 383 8.69 7.51 30.13
N ASN A 384 7.43 7.92 29.95
CA ASN A 384 6.89 9.28 30.13
C ASN A 384 7.41 10.34 29.13
N LEU A 385 8.70 10.33 28.81
CA LEU A 385 9.30 11.26 27.84
C LEU A 385 8.92 10.95 26.40
N GLY A 386 8.62 9.69 26.07
CA GLY A 386 8.25 9.29 24.73
C GLY A 386 6.98 9.97 24.20
N TYR A 387 5.97 10.19 25.06
CA TYR A 387 4.76 10.92 24.67
C TYR A 387 5.04 12.40 24.43
N PHE A 388 5.78 13.03 25.34
CA PHE A 388 6.24 14.42 25.18
C PHE A 388 6.98 14.59 23.85
N TRP A 389 7.90 13.67 23.55
CA TRP A 389 8.69 13.70 22.32
C TRP A 389 7.81 13.64 21.06
N VAL A 390 6.91 12.66 20.97
CA VAL A 390 6.08 12.47 19.77
C VAL A 390 5.10 13.65 19.57
N ILE A 391 4.46 14.10 20.64
CA ILE A 391 3.52 15.24 20.57
C ILE A 391 4.27 16.52 20.19
N GLY A 392 5.42 16.78 20.83
CA GLY A 392 6.27 17.93 20.53
C GLY A 392 6.74 17.91 19.07
N PHE A 393 7.25 16.77 18.60
CA PHE A 393 7.71 16.59 17.22
C PHE A 393 6.58 16.84 16.21
N TRP A 394 5.37 16.33 16.50
CA TRP A 394 4.20 16.56 15.65
C TRP A 394 3.78 18.02 15.56
N LEU A 395 3.70 18.71 16.70
CA LEU A 395 3.30 20.12 16.73
C LEU A 395 4.37 21.03 16.10
N LEU A 396 5.65 20.74 16.33
CA LEU A 396 6.76 21.45 15.68
C LEU A 396 6.75 21.25 14.17
N ASN A 397 6.44 20.03 13.69
CA ASN A 397 6.29 19.76 12.27
C ASN A 397 5.23 20.66 11.62
N LYS A 398 4.08 20.86 12.27
CA LYS A 398 3.02 21.77 11.78
C LYS A 398 3.42 23.24 11.74
N LYS A 399 4.48 23.64 12.45
CA LYS A 399 5.04 24.99 12.43
C LYS A 399 6.26 25.13 11.51
N ALA A 400 6.74 24.04 10.93
CA ALA A 400 7.89 24.07 10.04
C ALA A 400 7.55 24.71 8.68
N LYS A 401 8.52 25.39 8.07
CA LYS A 401 8.38 25.97 6.72
C LYS A 401 8.15 24.90 5.64
N LYS A 402 8.61 23.68 5.88
CA LYS A 402 8.45 22.50 5.01
C LYS A 402 8.02 21.32 5.91
N PRO A 403 6.72 21.18 6.21
CA PRO A 403 6.24 20.10 7.05
C PRO A 403 6.45 18.74 6.37
N LEU A 404 6.82 17.75 7.18
CA LEU A 404 6.74 16.34 6.81
C LEU A 404 5.27 15.96 6.61
N VAL A 405 5.02 15.01 5.70
CA VAL A 405 3.71 14.41 5.51
C VAL A 405 3.25 13.77 6.81
N ASP A 406 1.99 13.99 7.20
CA ASP A 406 1.40 13.54 8.47
C ASP A 406 1.68 12.06 8.78
N MET A 407 1.52 11.15 7.82
CA MET A 407 1.81 9.72 7.99
C MET A 407 3.29 9.42 8.33
N ALA A 408 4.22 10.28 7.95
CA ALA A 408 5.65 10.08 8.18
C ALA A 408 6.13 10.58 9.54
N VAL A 409 5.41 11.51 10.15
CA VAL A 409 5.84 12.22 11.35
C VAL A 409 6.08 11.25 12.52
N GLY A 410 5.12 10.36 12.79
CA GLY A 410 5.22 9.40 13.90
C GLY A 410 6.45 8.48 13.78
N PRO A 411 6.59 7.72 12.68
CA PRO A 411 7.72 6.81 12.49
C PRO A 411 9.08 7.51 12.49
N ILE A 412 9.19 8.70 11.88
CA ILE A 412 10.43 9.49 11.91
C ILE A 412 10.72 9.92 13.35
N ALA A 413 9.74 10.41 14.11
CA ALA A 413 9.93 10.79 15.50
C ALA A 413 10.44 9.61 16.35
N ALA A 414 9.94 8.39 16.11
CA ALA A 414 10.38 7.19 16.81
C ALA A 414 11.82 6.78 16.48
N ILE A 415 12.21 6.85 15.21
CA ILE A 415 13.60 6.57 14.79
C ILE A 415 14.55 7.62 15.38
N VAL A 416 14.20 8.91 15.27
CA VAL A 416 15.04 10.00 15.80
C VAL A 416 15.21 9.86 17.31
N LEU A 417 14.16 9.51 18.05
CA LEU A 417 14.28 9.25 19.49
C LEU A 417 15.21 8.07 19.76
N GLY A 418 15.05 6.95 19.05
CA GLY A 418 15.92 5.77 19.21
C GLY A 418 17.40 6.09 19.00
N VAL A 419 17.72 6.91 17.98
CA VAL A 419 19.08 7.40 17.74
C VAL A 419 19.55 8.36 18.84
N LEU A 420 18.69 9.29 19.25
CA LEU A 420 19.01 10.26 20.32
C LEU A 420 19.31 9.56 21.64
N LEU A 421 18.52 8.56 22.05
CA LEU A 421 18.75 7.81 23.28
C LEU A 421 20.10 7.08 23.28
N ASN A 422 20.56 6.61 22.11
CA ASN A 422 21.89 6.05 21.98
C ASN A 422 22.98 7.10 22.18
N ILE A 423 22.80 8.31 21.65
CA ILE A 423 23.73 9.42 21.88
C ILE A 423 23.75 9.83 23.36
N LEU A 424 22.57 9.97 23.99
CA LEU A 424 22.44 10.31 25.40
C LEU A 424 23.11 9.26 26.31
N ARG A 425 23.02 7.99 25.94
CA ARG A 425 23.68 6.89 26.65
C ARG A 425 25.20 6.93 26.52
N LEU A 426 25.72 7.37 25.38
CA LEU A 426 27.17 7.58 25.19
C LEU A 426 27.72 8.71 26.08
N ILE A 427 26.89 9.70 26.42
CA ILE A 427 27.26 10.81 27.31
C ILE A 427 26.72 10.65 28.75
N MET A 428 26.29 9.44 29.12
CA MET A 428 25.77 9.08 30.46
C MET A 428 24.56 9.89 30.95
N LEU A 429 23.75 10.43 30.04
CA LEU A 429 22.50 11.15 30.35
C LEU A 429 21.23 10.30 30.17
N PHE A 430 21.37 9.03 29.76
CA PHE A 430 20.27 8.07 29.62
C PHE A 430 20.73 6.63 29.87
#